data_AF-A0A7H0H3K8-F1
#
_entry.id   AF-A0A7H0H3K8-F1
#
_cell.length_a   1.000
_cell.length_b   1.000
_cell.length_c   1.000
_cell.angle_alpha   90.00
_cell.angle_beta   90.00
_cell.angle_gamma   90.00
#
_symmetry.space_group_name_H-M   'P 1'
#
loop_
_entity.id
_entity.type
_entity.pdbx_description
1 polymer ?
#
loop_
_entity_poly.entity_id
_entity_poly.type
_entity_poly.pdbx_seq_one_letter_code
_entity_poly.pdbx_strand_id
1 'polypeptide(L)'
;MLVVLTDALQEVTSSAMFLAALAVVVALAGRLGAKLWTLVGAAAAAFAVHMSAGGLWNRSSLVVDNSGDGFLLATLRGMATSVPGLWTRAWPVWLVLIAALALHGLQPGTERPVRRALLTGSGTMLALALVCGAYRNRYATLEIAALRWVLLVDVVTVIAFLAVGFALLKASKSLGHGPLLVWVAFVGSGLFPFASGSLSRTQFVPLALLTLAALTLAVPWLSRRSSTEASALVALALVTPALLWFDLARVGAAQNRHFVDTRIVAPLEAAAATGALEVQIPELLPHPSMAYSRAFYLERYEQAIADYYGLADGARIVNP
;
A
#
# COMPACT_ATOMS: atom_id res chain seq x y z
N MET A 1 12.83 7.44 14.14
CA MET A 1 11.64 6.66 13.74
C MET A 1 10.42 7.52 13.40
N LEU A 2 10.14 8.63 14.14
CA LEU A 2 9.00 9.52 13.85
C LEU A 2 9.10 10.25 12.49
N VAL A 3 10.30 10.67 12.08
CA VAL A 3 10.52 11.46 10.84
C VAL A 3 10.26 10.66 9.56
N VAL A 4 10.66 9.38 9.53
CA VAL A 4 10.38 8.49 8.39
C VAL A 4 8.88 8.15 8.29
N LEU A 5 8.19 8.14 9.44
CA LEU A 5 6.75 7.92 9.53
C LEU A 5 5.97 9.12 8.97
N THR A 6 6.43 10.35 9.25
CA THR A 6 5.81 11.57 8.72
C THR A 6 6.03 11.73 7.21
N ASP A 7 7.21 11.42 6.70
CA ASP A 7 7.53 11.60 5.27
C ASP A 7 6.69 10.66 4.38
N ALA A 8 6.65 9.36 4.71
CA ALA A 8 5.89 8.38 3.93
C ALA A 8 4.36 8.59 4.04
N LEU A 9 3.86 9.07 5.18
CA LEU A 9 2.44 9.42 5.33
C LEU A 9 2.06 10.69 4.57
N GLN A 10 2.97 11.66 4.46
CA GLN A 10 2.77 12.89 3.68
C GLN A 10 2.69 12.61 2.18
N GLU A 11 3.56 11.74 1.65
CA GLU A 11 3.57 11.32 0.23
C GLU A 11 2.29 10.57 -0.18
N VAL A 12 1.85 9.65 0.68
CA VAL A 12 0.62 8.87 0.49
C VAL A 12 -0.61 9.77 0.54
N THR A 13 -0.62 10.74 1.46
CA THR A 13 -1.74 11.69 1.63
C THR A 13 -1.78 12.72 0.50
N SER A 14 -0.64 13.24 0.05
CA SER A 14 -0.59 14.24 -1.03
C SER A 14 -1.05 13.66 -2.37
N SER A 15 -0.66 12.42 -2.69
CA SER A 15 -1.11 11.70 -3.89
C SER A 15 -2.61 11.38 -3.85
N ALA A 16 -3.14 10.98 -2.69
CA ALA A 16 -4.57 10.76 -2.49
C ALA A 16 -5.38 12.05 -2.69
N MET A 17 -4.93 13.15 -2.08
CA MET A 17 -5.59 14.45 -2.19
C MET A 17 -5.59 14.99 -3.62
N PHE A 18 -4.47 14.86 -4.34
CA PHE A 18 -4.38 15.32 -5.73
C PHE A 18 -5.35 14.57 -6.65
N LEU A 19 -5.33 13.23 -6.62
CA LEU A 19 -6.23 12.48 -7.50
C LEU A 19 -7.70 12.69 -7.12
N ALA A 20 -8.04 12.79 -5.83
CA ALA A 20 -9.38 13.15 -5.40
C ALA A 20 -9.81 14.52 -5.95
N ALA A 21 -8.93 15.51 -5.92
CA ALA A 21 -9.17 16.82 -6.49
C ALA A 21 -9.35 16.78 -8.03
N LEU A 22 -8.57 15.96 -8.73
CA LEU A 22 -8.74 15.74 -10.17
C LEU A 22 -10.09 15.07 -10.48
N ALA A 23 -10.53 14.11 -9.68
CA ALA A 23 -11.85 13.48 -9.82
C ALA A 23 -12.99 14.49 -9.60
N VAL A 24 -12.84 15.43 -8.67
CA VAL A 24 -13.77 16.56 -8.49
C VAL A 24 -13.83 17.40 -9.76
N VAL A 25 -12.69 17.73 -10.40
CA VAL A 25 -12.65 18.48 -11.66
C VAL A 25 -13.34 17.74 -12.80
N VAL A 26 -13.07 16.45 -12.95
CA VAL A 26 -13.67 15.64 -14.02
C VAL A 26 -15.16 15.44 -13.80
N ALA A 27 -15.58 15.17 -12.56
CA ALA A 27 -16.98 14.92 -12.23
C ALA A 27 -17.84 16.20 -12.20
N LEU A 28 -17.25 17.34 -11.83
CA LEU A 28 -17.96 18.63 -11.69
C LEU A 28 -17.48 19.66 -12.73
N ALA A 29 -16.97 19.21 -13.88
CA ALA A 29 -16.47 20.06 -14.94
C ALA A 29 -17.46 21.20 -15.27
N GLY A 30 -16.99 22.45 -15.17
CA GLY A 30 -17.80 23.65 -15.42
C GLY A 30 -18.67 24.16 -14.27
N ARG A 31 -18.62 23.53 -13.08
CA ARG A 31 -19.41 23.93 -11.88
C ARG A 31 -18.57 24.27 -10.65
N LEU A 32 -17.24 24.31 -10.80
CA LEU A 32 -16.32 24.55 -9.70
C LEU A 32 -16.08 26.04 -9.49
N GLY A 33 -16.34 26.51 -8.26
CA GLY A 33 -15.97 27.86 -7.84
C GLY A 33 -14.45 28.03 -7.68
N ALA A 34 -13.98 29.28 -7.70
CA ALA A 34 -12.54 29.62 -7.65
C ALA A 34 -11.78 28.96 -6.48
N LYS A 35 -12.40 28.84 -5.30
CA LYS A 35 -11.79 28.21 -4.11
C LYS A 35 -11.46 26.72 -4.33
N LEU A 36 -12.31 25.99 -5.05
CA LEU A 36 -12.09 24.58 -5.36
C LEU A 36 -10.95 24.43 -6.38
N TRP A 37 -10.84 25.34 -7.34
CA TRP A 37 -9.71 25.40 -8.26
C TRP A 37 -8.38 25.69 -7.54
N THR A 38 -8.36 26.58 -6.55
CA THR A 38 -7.17 26.82 -5.72
C THR A 38 -6.73 25.57 -4.98
N LEU A 39 -7.68 24.81 -4.40
CA LEU A 39 -7.38 23.56 -3.71
C LEU A 39 -6.86 22.48 -4.67
N VAL A 40 -7.43 22.37 -5.87
CA VAL A 40 -6.93 21.46 -6.92
C VAL A 40 -5.50 21.84 -7.32
N GLY A 41 -5.24 23.13 -7.54
CA GLY A 41 -3.91 23.63 -7.87
C GLY A 41 -2.88 23.38 -6.78
N ALA A 42 -3.25 23.60 -5.51
CA ALA A 42 -2.39 23.31 -4.36
C ALA A 42 -2.09 21.81 -4.23
N ALA A 43 -3.09 20.95 -4.43
CA ALA A 43 -2.91 19.51 -4.40
C ALA A 43 -2.03 19.03 -5.59
N ALA A 44 -2.18 19.62 -6.77
CA ALA A 44 -1.35 19.34 -7.94
C ALA A 44 0.11 19.77 -7.74
N ALA A 45 0.33 20.96 -7.17
CA ALA A 45 1.66 21.45 -6.85
C ALA A 45 2.32 20.56 -5.79
N ALA A 46 1.59 20.19 -4.73
CA ALA A 46 2.07 19.23 -3.75
C ALA A 46 2.47 17.93 -4.44
N PHE A 47 1.57 17.30 -5.21
CA PHE A 47 1.87 16.06 -5.92
C PHE A 47 3.09 16.18 -6.84
N ALA A 48 3.19 17.26 -7.63
CA ALA A 48 4.33 17.49 -8.52
C ALA A 48 5.64 17.57 -7.75
N VAL A 49 5.69 18.32 -6.63
CA VAL A 49 6.87 18.41 -5.75
C VAL A 49 7.26 17.04 -5.21
N HIS A 50 6.30 16.21 -4.79
CA HIS A 50 6.59 14.87 -4.26
C HIS A 50 7.08 13.92 -5.36
N MET A 51 6.45 13.93 -6.55
CA MET A 51 6.86 13.08 -7.67
C MET A 51 8.23 13.44 -8.23
N SER A 52 8.65 14.71 -8.10
CA SER A 52 9.94 15.21 -8.61
C SER A 52 11.08 15.18 -7.59
N ALA A 53 10.80 14.86 -6.32
CA ALA A 53 11.81 14.75 -5.28
C ALA A 53 12.49 13.36 -5.31
N GLY A 54 13.53 13.20 -6.13
CA GLY A 54 14.28 11.94 -6.26
C GLY A 54 14.86 11.39 -4.95
N GLY A 55 15.16 12.26 -3.97
CA GLY A 55 15.61 11.84 -2.64
C GLY A 55 14.57 11.06 -1.83
N LEU A 56 13.27 11.21 -2.13
CA LEU A 56 12.17 10.49 -1.48
C LEU A 56 12.01 9.07 -2.04
N TRP A 57 12.14 8.91 -3.37
CA TRP A 57 12.16 7.62 -4.05
C TRP A 57 13.39 6.76 -3.68
N ASN A 58 14.53 7.41 -3.43
CA ASN A 58 15.75 6.72 -3.02
C ASN A 58 15.67 6.16 -1.59
N ARG A 59 14.84 6.75 -0.71
CA ARG A 59 14.65 6.30 0.69
C ARG A 59 13.75 5.06 0.81
N SER A 60 12.86 4.82 -0.14
CA SER A 60 11.95 3.67 -0.16
C SER A 60 12.55 2.39 -0.77
N SER A 61 13.86 2.39 -1.06
CA SER A 61 14.63 1.21 -1.48
C SER A 61 14.08 0.46 -2.71
N LEU A 62 13.80 1.20 -3.77
CA LEU A 62 13.88 0.68 -5.15
C LEU A 62 15.34 0.67 -5.69
N VAL A 63 16.33 1.13 -4.89
CA VAL A 63 17.64 1.57 -5.42
C VAL A 63 18.86 0.81 -4.91
N VAL A 64 18.77 -0.14 -3.97
CA VAL A 64 20.01 -0.78 -3.46
C VAL A 64 20.08 -2.31 -3.57
N ASP A 65 18.99 -3.08 -3.74
CA ASP A 65 19.10 -4.58 -3.84
C ASP A 65 18.47 -5.22 -5.09
N ASN A 66 18.29 -4.50 -6.20
CA ASN A 66 18.21 -5.18 -7.51
C ASN A 66 19.44 -4.77 -8.30
N SER A 67 20.45 -5.63 -8.25
CA SER A 67 21.79 -5.56 -8.83
C SER A 67 21.83 -5.28 -10.36
N GLY A 68 21.32 -4.12 -10.81
CA GLY A 68 21.35 -3.67 -12.21
C GLY A 68 20.00 -3.32 -12.87
N ASP A 69 18.86 -3.35 -12.17
CA ASP A 69 17.57 -3.00 -12.77
C ASP A 69 17.39 -1.49 -12.96
N GLY A 70 16.89 -1.05 -14.12
CA GLY A 70 16.46 0.33 -14.33
C GLY A 70 15.18 0.67 -13.54
N PHE A 71 14.98 1.97 -13.24
CA PHE A 71 13.85 2.50 -12.44
C PHE A 71 12.48 1.93 -12.82
N LEU A 72 12.19 1.81 -14.12
CA LEU A 72 10.94 1.26 -14.62
C LEU A 72 10.72 -0.19 -14.18
N LEU A 73 11.74 -1.04 -14.36
CA LEU A 73 11.65 -2.47 -14.03
C LEU A 73 11.52 -2.66 -12.52
N ALA A 74 12.24 -1.87 -11.73
CA ALA A 74 12.11 -1.87 -10.27
C ALA A 74 10.68 -1.50 -9.85
N THR A 75 10.10 -0.46 -10.45
CA THR A 75 8.73 0.01 -10.15
C THR A 75 7.67 -1.04 -10.50
N LEU A 76 7.79 -1.68 -11.65
CA LEU A 76 6.88 -2.76 -12.07
C LEU A 76 6.95 -3.94 -11.11
N ARG A 77 8.17 -4.37 -10.73
CA ARG A 77 8.35 -5.43 -9.72
C ARG A 77 7.78 -5.04 -8.36
N GLY A 78 7.94 -3.79 -7.96
CA GLY A 78 7.34 -3.26 -6.74
C GLY A 78 5.82 -3.35 -6.76
N MET A 79 5.19 -2.92 -7.86
CA MET A 79 3.74 -2.96 -8.02
C MET A 79 3.21 -4.39 -8.04
N ALA A 80 3.85 -5.28 -8.81
CA ALA A 80 3.50 -6.69 -8.88
C ALA A 80 3.71 -7.45 -7.55
N THR A 81 4.52 -6.93 -6.64
CA THR A 81 4.66 -7.48 -5.28
C THR A 81 3.60 -6.92 -4.34
N SER A 82 3.40 -5.61 -4.38
CA SER A 82 2.56 -4.89 -3.43
C SER A 82 1.07 -5.12 -3.62
N VAL A 83 0.61 -5.17 -4.87
CA VAL A 83 -0.81 -5.32 -5.20
C VAL A 83 -1.34 -6.69 -4.77
N PRO A 84 -0.70 -7.83 -5.11
CA PRO A 84 -1.11 -9.13 -4.58
C PRO A 84 -0.99 -9.24 -3.06
N GLY A 85 -0.01 -8.54 -2.46
CA GLY A 85 0.13 -8.46 -1.02
C GLY A 85 -1.04 -7.74 -0.34
N LEU A 86 -1.43 -6.57 -0.85
CA LEU A 86 -2.62 -5.84 -0.39
C LEU A 86 -3.89 -6.64 -0.66
N TRP A 87 -3.99 -7.30 -1.82
CA TRP A 87 -5.09 -8.19 -2.17
C TRP A 87 -5.28 -9.28 -1.10
N THR A 88 -4.21 -10.01 -0.81
CA THR A 88 -4.24 -11.12 0.14
C THR A 88 -4.60 -10.66 1.55
N ARG A 89 -4.14 -9.47 1.96
CA ARG A 89 -4.42 -8.93 3.31
C ARG A 89 -5.79 -8.30 3.45
N ALA A 90 -6.40 -7.86 2.34
CA ALA A 90 -7.67 -7.16 2.36
C ALA A 90 -8.76 -7.91 1.56
N TRP A 91 -8.56 -9.21 1.30
CA TRP A 91 -9.46 -10.00 0.44
C TRP A 91 -10.94 -9.88 0.80
N PRO A 92 -11.37 -9.78 2.09
CA PRO A 92 -12.79 -9.61 2.40
C PRO A 92 -13.32 -8.27 1.92
N VAL A 93 -12.53 -7.20 2.07
CA VAL A 93 -12.90 -5.84 1.62
C VAL A 93 -13.02 -5.80 0.10
N TRP A 94 -12.09 -6.46 -0.60
CA TRP A 94 -12.15 -6.59 -2.05
C TRP A 94 -13.41 -7.33 -2.53
N LEU A 95 -13.80 -8.41 -1.85
CA LEU A 95 -15.03 -9.12 -2.19
C LEU A 95 -16.28 -8.29 -1.91
N VAL A 96 -16.33 -7.54 -0.81
CA VAL A 96 -17.44 -6.61 -0.53
C VAL A 96 -17.54 -5.55 -1.63
N LEU A 97 -16.41 -4.99 -2.07
CA LEU A 97 -16.38 -4.02 -3.18
C LEU A 97 -16.93 -4.63 -4.48
N ILE A 98 -16.44 -5.81 -4.87
CA ILE A 98 -16.90 -6.52 -6.09
C ILE A 98 -18.40 -6.82 -6.01
N ALA A 99 -18.86 -7.34 -4.87
CA ALA A 99 -20.26 -7.66 -4.67
C ALA A 99 -21.13 -6.41 -4.74
N ALA A 100 -20.73 -5.31 -4.08
CA ALA A 100 -21.48 -4.06 -4.09
C ALA A 100 -21.60 -3.47 -5.50
N LEU A 101 -20.52 -3.47 -6.29
CA LEU A 101 -20.54 -3.03 -7.69
C LEU A 101 -21.50 -3.88 -8.53
N ALA A 102 -21.43 -5.21 -8.40
CA ALA A 102 -22.28 -6.13 -9.15
C ALA A 102 -23.74 -5.96 -8.77
N LEU A 103 -24.04 -5.86 -7.47
CA LEU A 103 -25.40 -5.68 -6.97
C LEU A 103 -26.03 -4.38 -7.49
N HIS A 104 -25.31 -3.26 -7.47
CA HIS A 104 -25.78 -2.00 -8.07
C HIS A 104 -26.01 -2.13 -9.58
N GLY A 105 -25.16 -2.88 -10.28
CA GLY A 105 -25.34 -3.18 -11.70
C GLY A 105 -26.58 -4.01 -12.01
N LEU A 106 -26.95 -4.93 -11.11
CA LEU A 106 -28.07 -5.87 -11.26
C LEU A 106 -29.40 -5.32 -10.77
N GLN A 107 -29.44 -4.14 -10.15
CA GLN A 107 -30.69 -3.55 -9.66
C GLN A 107 -31.71 -3.34 -10.80
N PRO A 108 -33.01 -3.64 -10.55
CA PRO A 108 -34.10 -3.22 -11.41
C PRO A 108 -34.08 -1.70 -11.55
N GLY A 109 -34.11 -1.20 -12.79
CA GLY A 109 -34.07 0.24 -13.09
C GLY A 109 -32.67 0.81 -13.37
N THR A 110 -31.59 0.06 -13.17
CA THR A 110 -30.25 0.52 -13.58
C THR A 110 -30.16 0.62 -15.09
N GLU A 111 -29.86 1.82 -15.60
CA GLU A 111 -29.69 2.06 -17.04
C GLU A 111 -28.67 1.09 -17.66
N ARG A 112 -28.97 0.58 -18.86
CA ARG A 112 -28.12 -0.38 -19.57
C ARG A 112 -26.63 0.01 -19.65
N PRO A 113 -26.25 1.27 -19.99
CA PRO A 113 -24.83 1.66 -20.00
C PRO A 113 -24.18 1.64 -18.61
N VAL A 114 -24.88 2.08 -17.57
CA VAL A 114 -24.39 2.08 -16.18
C VAL A 114 -24.20 0.65 -15.67
N ARG A 115 -25.19 -0.22 -15.92
CA ARG A 115 -25.14 -1.65 -15.60
C ARG A 115 -23.95 -2.34 -16.27
N ARG A 116 -23.73 -2.10 -17.57
CA ARG A 116 -22.56 -2.64 -18.28
C ARG A 116 -21.25 -2.19 -17.60
N ALA A 117 -21.11 -0.89 -17.31
CA ALA A 117 -19.90 -0.37 -16.68
C ALA A 117 -19.65 -1.00 -15.29
N LEU A 118 -20.68 -1.09 -14.44
CA LEU A 118 -20.57 -1.71 -13.11
C LEU A 118 -20.21 -3.20 -13.17
N LEU A 119 -20.82 -3.96 -14.11
CA LEU A 119 -20.49 -5.37 -14.30
C LEU A 119 -19.09 -5.56 -14.89
N THR A 120 -18.64 -4.68 -15.79
CA THR A 120 -17.26 -4.67 -16.29
C THR A 120 -16.26 -4.35 -15.18
N GLY A 121 -16.53 -3.35 -14.33
CA GLY A 121 -15.71 -3.05 -13.15
C GLY A 121 -15.63 -4.24 -12.19
N SER A 122 -16.77 -4.89 -11.92
CA SER A 122 -16.82 -6.09 -11.08
C SER A 122 -16.01 -7.26 -11.68
N GLY A 123 -16.18 -7.52 -12.98
CA GLY A 123 -15.51 -8.60 -13.69
C GLY A 123 -14.00 -8.39 -13.82
N THR A 124 -13.55 -7.16 -14.07
CA THR A 124 -12.11 -6.83 -14.12
C THR A 124 -11.44 -6.93 -12.75
N MET A 125 -12.15 -6.55 -11.67
CA MET A 125 -11.68 -6.78 -10.30
C MET A 125 -11.62 -8.28 -9.94
N LEU A 126 -12.56 -9.09 -10.42
CA LEU A 126 -12.48 -10.55 -10.27
C LEU A 126 -11.31 -11.14 -11.08
N ALA A 127 -11.03 -10.63 -12.27
CA ALA A 127 -9.86 -11.02 -13.04
C ALA A 127 -8.56 -10.68 -12.30
N LEU A 128 -8.48 -9.50 -11.68
CA LEU A 128 -7.37 -9.14 -10.81
C LEU A 128 -7.22 -10.11 -9.64
N ALA A 129 -8.32 -10.52 -8.99
CA ALA A 129 -8.30 -11.52 -7.93
C ALA A 129 -7.63 -12.83 -8.37
N LEU A 130 -8.01 -13.33 -9.56
CA LEU A 130 -7.48 -14.56 -10.12
C LEU A 130 -6.00 -14.41 -10.46
N VAL A 131 -5.59 -13.28 -11.03
CA VAL A 131 -4.19 -12.99 -11.36
C VAL A 131 -3.34 -12.88 -10.09
N CYS A 132 -3.81 -12.17 -9.05
CA CYS A 132 -3.12 -12.11 -7.76
C CYS A 132 -3.01 -13.50 -7.10
N GLY A 133 -4.05 -14.33 -7.19
CA GLY A 133 -4.04 -15.70 -6.69
C GLY A 133 -3.05 -16.60 -7.44
N ALA A 134 -3.03 -16.51 -8.77
CA ALA A 134 -2.09 -17.25 -9.61
C ALA A 134 -0.64 -16.79 -9.40
N TYR A 135 -0.43 -15.49 -9.26
CA TYR A 135 0.88 -14.87 -9.03
C TYR A 135 1.48 -15.29 -7.68
N ARG A 136 0.66 -15.38 -6.62
CA ARG A 136 1.09 -15.82 -5.28
C ARG A 136 1.85 -17.16 -5.32
N ASN A 137 1.40 -18.10 -6.14
CA ASN A 137 2.01 -19.42 -6.26
C ASN A 137 3.30 -19.44 -7.12
N ARG A 138 3.67 -18.30 -7.74
CA ARG A 138 4.80 -18.16 -8.66
C ARG A 138 5.89 -17.23 -8.13
N TYR A 139 5.60 -16.44 -7.10
CA TYR A 139 6.53 -15.52 -6.45
C TYR A 139 7.78 -16.21 -5.89
N ALA A 140 7.70 -17.50 -5.56
CA ALA A 140 8.83 -18.27 -5.02
C ALA A 140 9.88 -18.70 -6.06
N THR A 141 9.64 -18.51 -7.36
CA THR A 141 10.52 -18.95 -8.44
C THR A 141 10.96 -17.77 -9.30
N LEU A 142 12.08 -17.14 -8.94
CA LEU A 142 12.67 -15.95 -9.58
C LEU A 142 13.41 -16.30 -10.89
N GLU A 143 12.69 -16.73 -11.92
CA GLU A 143 13.25 -16.88 -13.28
C GLU A 143 12.67 -15.83 -14.24
N ILE A 144 13.24 -15.67 -15.44
CA ILE A 144 12.79 -14.76 -16.53
C ILE A 144 11.27 -14.92 -16.83
N ALA A 145 10.71 -16.12 -16.57
CA ALA A 145 9.29 -16.39 -16.59
C ALA A 145 8.45 -15.50 -15.65
N ALA A 146 9.05 -14.83 -14.68
CA ALA A 146 8.42 -13.91 -13.73
C ALA A 146 8.09 -12.55 -14.36
N LEU A 147 8.82 -12.07 -15.38
CA LEU A 147 8.57 -10.73 -15.95
C LEU A 147 7.22 -10.63 -16.64
N ARG A 148 6.81 -11.65 -17.40
CA ARG A 148 5.47 -11.72 -18.00
C ARG A 148 4.36 -11.70 -16.94
N TRP A 149 4.62 -12.28 -15.77
CA TRP A 149 3.68 -12.32 -14.66
C TRP A 149 3.62 -10.97 -13.93
N VAL A 150 4.76 -10.30 -13.76
CA VAL A 150 4.86 -8.91 -13.29
C VAL A 150 4.02 -8.00 -14.20
N LEU A 151 4.30 -8.02 -15.51
CA LEU A 151 3.55 -7.23 -16.49
C LEU A 151 2.05 -7.56 -16.49
N LEU A 152 1.68 -8.85 -16.36
CA LEU A 152 0.28 -9.25 -16.29
C LEU A 152 -0.41 -8.67 -15.06
N VAL A 153 0.21 -8.75 -13.88
CA VAL A 153 -0.33 -8.16 -12.64
C VAL A 153 -0.50 -6.66 -12.81
N ASP A 154 0.52 -5.96 -13.31
CA ASP A 154 0.49 -4.51 -13.45
C ASP A 154 -0.59 -4.05 -14.44
N VAL A 155 -0.63 -4.66 -15.62
CA VAL A 155 -1.63 -4.35 -16.66
C VAL A 155 -3.04 -4.63 -16.17
N VAL A 156 -3.29 -5.79 -15.57
CA VAL A 156 -4.62 -6.14 -15.05
C VAL A 156 -5.02 -5.23 -13.89
N THR A 157 -4.08 -4.82 -13.05
CA THR A 157 -4.34 -3.85 -11.98
C THR A 157 -4.77 -2.50 -12.55
N VAL A 158 -4.02 -1.97 -13.53
CA VAL A 158 -4.35 -0.69 -14.19
C VAL A 158 -5.73 -0.78 -14.85
N ILE A 159 -6.01 -1.84 -15.60
CA ILE A 159 -7.31 -2.05 -16.26
C ILE A 159 -8.43 -2.12 -15.23
N ALA A 160 -8.27 -2.92 -14.18
CA ALA A 160 -9.28 -3.08 -13.15
C ALA A 160 -9.55 -1.76 -12.42
N PHE A 161 -8.51 -0.99 -12.09
CA PHE A 161 -8.67 0.26 -11.38
C PHE A 161 -9.35 1.34 -12.22
N LEU A 162 -8.99 1.42 -13.50
CA LEU A 162 -9.65 2.31 -14.46
C LEU A 162 -11.09 1.89 -14.72
N ALA A 163 -11.37 0.59 -14.84
CA ALA A 163 -12.71 0.07 -15.06
C ALA A 163 -13.64 0.40 -13.88
N VAL A 164 -13.19 0.23 -12.64
CA VAL A 164 -13.95 0.63 -11.45
C VAL A 164 -14.14 2.15 -11.42
N GLY A 165 -13.09 2.93 -11.65
CA GLY A 165 -13.19 4.39 -11.68
C GLY A 165 -14.20 4.89 -12.73
N PHE A 166 -14.17 4.30 -13.93
CA PHE A 166 -15.12 4.60 -14.99
C PHE A 166 -16.56 4.17 -14.63
N ALA A 167 -16.72 3.00 -14.02
CA ALA A 167 -18.02 2.52 -13.57
C ALA A 167 -18.65 3.45 -12.54
N LEU A 168 -17.86 3.90 -11.55
CA LEU A 168 -18.29 4.84 -10.53
C LEU A 168 -18.58 6.23 -11.12
N LEU A 169 -17.79 6.68 -12.10
CA LEU A 169 -18.06 7.93 -12.82
C LEU A 169 -19.40 7.86 -13.57
N LYS A 170 -19.67 6.76 -14.28
CA LYS A 170 -20.95 6.55 -14.98
C LYS A 170 -22.13 6.45 -14.03
N ALA A 171 -21.94 5.79 -12.89
CA ALA A 171 -22.97 5.62 -11.87
C ALA A 171 -23.09 6.83 -10.91
N SER A 172 -22.26 7.86 -11.05
CA SER A 172 -22.20 9.01 -10.13
C SER A 172 -23.53 9.74 -9.97
N LYS A 173 -24.36 9.78 -11.02
CA LYS A 173 -25.70 10.40 -10.96
C LYS A 173 -26.67 9.65 -10.05
N SER A 174 -26.56 8.32 -9.95
CA SER A 174 -27.43 7.49 -9.14
C SER A 174 -26.85 7.17 -7.75
N LEU A 175 -25.52 7.04 -7.65
CA LEU A 175 -24.82 6.70 -6.41
C LEU A 175 -24.29 7.92 -5.65
N GLY A 176 -24.33 9.10 -6.25
CA GLY A 176 -23.57 10.27 -5.80
C GLY A 176 -22.08 10.15 -6.12
N HIS A 177 -21.35 11.24 -5.86
CA HIS A 177 -19.92 11.32 -6.19
C HIS A 177 -19.00 10.72 -5.11
N GLY A 178 -19.52 10.45 -3.91
CA GLY A 178 -18.73 9.95 -2.77
C GLY A 178 -17.89 8.70 -3.09
N PRO A 179 -18.50 7.61 -3.61
CA PRO A 179 -17.77 6.40 -3.96
C PRO A 179 -16.64 6.62 -4.97
N LEU A 180 -16.87 7.47 -5.98
CA LEU A 180 -15.85 7.83 -6.97
C LEU A 180 -14.67 8.55 -6.32
N LEU A 181 -14.94 9.54 -5.46
CA LEU A 181 -13.89 10.31 -4.79
C LEU A 181 -13.03 9.44 -3.88
N VAL A 182 -13.67 8.56 -3.11
CA VAL A 182 -12.96 7.63 -2.21
C VAL A 182 -12.15 6.59 -3.01
N TRP A 183 -12.70 6.08 -4.12
CA TRP A 183 -11.98 5.17 -5.02
C TRP A 183 -10.73 5.83 -5.62
N VAL A 184 -10.86 7.06 -6.11
CA VAL A 184 -9.73 7.76 -6.71
C VAL A 184 -8.69 8.15 -5.66
N ALA A 185 -9.12 8.53 -4.46
CA ALA A 185 -8.22 8.74 -3.32
C ALA A 185 -7.47 7.45 -2.96
N PHE A 186 -8.15 6.30 -2.97
CA PHE A 186 -7.52 4.99 -2.77
C PHE A 186 -6.43 4.73 -3.81
N VAL A 187 -6.74 4.87 -5.10
CA VAL A 187 -5.75 4.68 -6.19
C VAL A 187 -4.56 5.61 -6.00
N GLY A 188 -4.80 6.89 -5.68
CA GLY A 188 -3.74 7.87 -5.44
C GLY A 188 -2.85 7.55 -4.25
N SER A 189 -3.46 7.16 -3.14
CA SER A 189 -2.71 6.72 -1.95
C SER A 189 -1.86 5.47 -2.22
N GLY A 190 -2.27 4.64 -3.17
CA GLY A 190 -1.59 3.41 -3.54
C GLY A 190 -0.38 3.60 -4.45
N LEU A 191 -0.25 4.71 -5.18
CA LEU A 191 0.82 4.91 -6.16
C LEU A 191 2.22 4.69 -5.57
N PHE A 192 2.51 5.32 -4.44
CA PHE A 192 3.81 5.22 -3.80
C PHE A 192 4.05 3.86 -3.11
N PRO A 193 3.14 3.34 -2.26
CA PRO A 193 3.29 2.01 -1.67
C PRO A 193 3.38 0.88 -2.70
N PHE A 194 2.64 0.98 -3.82
CA PHE A 194 2.71 -0.01 -4.89
C PHE A 194 4.04 0.07 -5.62
N ALA A 195 4.43 1.25 -6.08
CA ALA A 195 5.70 1.42 -6.80
C ALA A 195 6.90 0.96 -5.96
N SER A 196 6.91 1.23 -4.66
CA SER A 196 8.02 0.89 -3.76
C SER A 196 8.14 -0.60 -3.39
N GLY A 197 7.17 -1.46 -3.74
CA GLY A 197 7.20 -2.86 -3.26
C GLY A 197 6.86 -3.01 -1.78
N SER A 198 6.45 -1.94 -1.10
CA SER A 198 6.26 -1.94 0.35
C SER A 198 5.00 -2.72 0.73
N LEU A 199 5.23 -3.84 1.42
CA LEU A 199 4.23 -4.62 2.13
C LEU A 199 4.12 -4.18 3.60
N SER A 200 4.47 -2.94 3.94
CA SER A 200 4.54 -2.48 5.33
C SER A 200 3.49 -1.42 5.66
N ARG A 201 3.72 -0.64 6.72
CA ARG A 201 2.78 0.35 7.31
C ARG A 201 2.27 1.40 6.33
N THR A 202 2.98 1.63 5.22
CA THR A 202 2.57 2.55 4.15
C THR A 202 1.27 2.14 3.44
N GLN A 203 0.81 0.89 3.60
CA GLN A 203 -0.47 0.41 3.09
C GLN A 203 -1.68 0.80 3.95
N PHE A 204 -1.49 1.43 5.11
CA PHE A 204 -2.60 1.78 6.03
C PHE A 204 -3.62 2.72 5.39
N VAL A 205 -3.19 3.83 4.78
CA VAL A 205 -4.09 4.80 4.15
C VAL A 205 -4.79 4.20 2.92
N PRO A 206 -4.10 3.51 1.98
CA PRO A 206 -4.76 2.76 0.92
C PRO A 206 -5.83 1.79 1.44
N LEU A 207 -5.51 1.02 2.48
CA LEU A 207 -6.47 0.08 3.03
C LEU A 207 -7.69 0.79 3.65
N ALA A 208 -7.47 1.86 4.40
CA ALA A 208 -8.58 2.65 4.97
C ALA A 208 -9.50 3.21 3.88
N LEU A 209 -8.92 3.76 2.81
CA LEU A 209 -9.69 4.29 1.67
C LEU A 209 -10.39 3.19 0.88
N LEU A 210 -9.78 2.02 0.70
CA LEU A 210 -10.42 0.86 0.10
C LEU A 210 -11.63 0.39 0.93
N THR A 211 -11.48 0.31 2.25
CA THR A 211 -12.57 -0.04 3.16
C THR A 211 -13.69 0.99 3.09
N LEU A 212 -13.35 2.29 3.07
CA LEU A 212 -14.34 3.34 2.88
C LEU A 212 -15.04 3.22 1.50
N ALA A 213 -14.33 2.90 0.43
CA ALA A 213 -14.93 2.71 -0.90
C ALA A 213 -15.93 1.54 -0.88
N ALA A 214 -15.56 0.41 -0.28
CA ALA A 214 -16.44 -0.74 -0.14
C ALA A 214 -17.68 -0.42 0.71
N LEU A 215 -17.49 0.26 1.86
CA LEU A 215 -18.58 0.65 2.75
C LEU A 215 -19.51 1.68 2.11
N THR A 216 -18.99 2.73 1.47
CA THR A 216 -19.82 3.75 0.82
C THR A 216 -20.71 3.16 -0.29
N LEU A 217 -20.26 2.10 -0.97
CA LEU A 217 -21.07 1.38 -1.95
C LEU A 217 -22.05 0.39 -1.30
N ALA A 218 -21.69 -0.22 -0.17
CA ALA A 218 -22.53 -1.19 0.54
C ALA A 218 -23.65 -0.53 1.36
N VAL A 219 -23.45 0.69 1.89
CA VAL A 219 -24.38 1.38 2.80
C VAL A 219 -25.84 1.39 2.31
N PRO A 220 -26.17 1.74 1.04
CA PRO A 220 -27.55 1.72 0.56
C PRO A 220 -28.24 0.34 0.61
N TRP A 221 -27.45 -0.73 0.59
CA TRP A 221 -27.92 -2.10 0.72
C TRP A 221 -28.04 -2.52 2.19
N LEU A 222 -27.07 -2.12 3.00
CA LEU A 222 -27.05 -2.34 4.44
C LEU A 222 -28.26 -1.68 5.12
N SER A 223 -28.65 -0.48 4.67
CA SER A 223 -29.81 0.25 5.21
C SER A 223 -31.16 -0.39 4.88
N ARG A 224 -31.22 -1.35 3.96
CA ARG A 224 -32.46 -2.05 3.54
C ARG A 224 -32.59 -3.45 4.14
N ARG A 225 -31.57 -3.93 4.85
CA ARG A 225 -31.49 -5.28 5.43
C ARG A 225 -31.67 -5.21 6.94
N SER A 226 -31.96 -6.34 7.59
CA SER A 226 -32.07 -6.40 9.05
C SER A 226 -30.77 -5.94 9.71
N SER A 227 -30.86 -5.37 10.92
CA SER A 227 -29.69 -4.80 11.61
C SER A 227 -28.56 -5.82 11.79
N THR A 228 -28.87 -7.11 11.92
CA THR A 228 -27.89 -8.19 12.11
C THR A 228 -27.08 -8.50 10.85
N GLU A 229 -27.71 -8.61 9.67
CA GLU A 229 -27.01 -8.90 8.41
C GLU A 229 -26.11 -7.73 7.99
N ALA A 230 -26.60 -6.51 8.17
CA ALA A 230 -25.83 -5.31 7.91
C ALA A 230 -24.63 -5.17 8.86
N SER A 231 -24.85 -5.44 10.14
CA SER A 231 -23.78 -5.42 11.15
C SER A 231 -22.72 -6.50 10.89
N ALA A 232 -23.11 -7.68 10.42
CA ALA A 232 -22.17 -8.76 10.08
C ALA A 232 -21.26 -8.41 8.89
N LEU A 233 -21.79 -7.78 7.85
CA LEU A 233 -21.00 -7.33 6.69
C LEU A 233 -20.05 -6.18 7.04
N VAL A 234 -20.51 -5.21 7.82
CA VAL A 234 -19.68 -4.12 8.33
C VAL A 234 -18.61 -4.65 9.26
N ALA A 235 -18.96 -5.60 10.14
CA ALA A 235 -17.99 -6.29 11.00
C ALA A 235 -16.95 -7.03 10.16
N LEU A 236 -17.33 -7.78 9.12
CA LEU A 236 -16.38 -8.47 8.24
C LEU A 236 -15.42 -7.47 7.54
N ALA A 237 -15.96 -6.35 7.03
CA ALA A 237 -15.18 -5.34 6.32
C ALA A 237 -14.23 -4.54 7.24
N LEU A 238 -14.57 -4.36 8.51
CA LEU A 238 -13.77 -3.58 9.48
C LEU A 238 -12.87 -4.47 10.36
N VAL A 239 -13.42 -5.56 10.88
CA VAL A 239 -12.76 -6.44 11.85
C VAL A 239 -11.71 -7.30 11.16
N THR A 240 -11.96 -7.83 9.96
CA THR A 240 -10.97 -8.73 9.33
C THR A 240 -9.67 -8.02 8.93
N PRO A 241 -9.68 -6.81 8.33
CA PRO A 241 -8.44 -6.07 8.13
C PRO A 241 -7.78 -5.67 9.46
N ALA A 242 -8.57 -5.27 10.46
CA ALA A 242 -8.03 -4.92 11.78
C ALA A 242 -7.33 -6.12 12.46
N LEU A 243 -7.91 -7.32 12.38
CA LEU A 243 -7.31 -8.55 12.93
C LEU A 243 -6.04 -8.95 12.19
N LEU A 244 -6.05 -8.90 10.85
CA LEU A 244 -4.87 -9.22 10.04
C LEU A 244 -3.70 -8.25 10.28
N TRP A 245 -4.00 -6.97 10.54
CA TRP A 245 -3.00 -5.98 10.93
C TRP A 245 -2.59 -6.07 12.40
N PHE A 246 -3.50 -6.46 13.29
CA PHE A 246 -3.20 -6.66 14.70
C PHE A 246 -2.20 -7.80 14.89
N ASP A 247 -2.35 -8.92 14.16
CA ASP A 247 -1.38 -10.02 14.20
C ASP A 247 -0.01 -9.56 13.69
N LEU A 248 0.05 -8.81 12.58
CA LEU A 248 1.31 -8.24 12.08
C LEU A 248 1.95 -7.26 13.08
N ALA A 249 1.13 -6.41 13.72
CA ALA A 249 1.60 -5.42 14.67
C ALA A 249 2.06 -6.07 15.99
N ARG A 250 1.39 -7.12 16.46
CA ARG A 250 1.69 -7.77 17.73
C ARG A 250 2.75 -8.86 17.59
N VAL A 251 2.54 -9.82 16.70
CA VAL A 251 3.45 -10.95 16.47
C VAL A 251 4.73 -10.46 15.80
N GLY A 252 4.60 -9.59 14.79
CA GLY A 252 5.75 -8.99 14.12
C GLY A 252 6.58 -8.09 15.05
N ALA A 253 5.95 -7.29 15.92
CA ALA A 253 6.70 -6.49 16.89
C ALA A 253 7.38 -7.34 17.95
N ALA A 254 6.74 -8.42 18.43
CA ALA A 254 7.35 -9.34 19.38
C ALA A 254 8.54 -10.08 18.77
N GLN A 255 8.42 -10.57 17.53
CA GLN A 255 9.51 -11.21 16.80
C GLN A 255 10.66 -10.25 16.49
N ASN A 256 10.34 -9.03 16.05
CA ASN A 256 11.35 -8.00 15.80
C ASN A 256 12.08 -7.61 17.09
N ARG A 257 11.35 -7.45 18.21
CA ARG A 257 11.95 -7.16 19.51
C ARG A 257 12.87 -8.29 19.95
N HIS A 258 12.39 -9.53 19.90
CA HIS A 258 13.19 -10.70 20.25
C HIS A 258 14.46 -10.80 19.38
N PHE A 259 14.35 -10.53 18.08
CA PHE A 259 15.51 -10.49 17.20
C PHE A 259 16.49 -9.37 17.56
N VAL A 260 16.01 -8.14 17.82
CA VAL A 260 16.87 -7.03 18.24
C VAL A 260 17.61 -7.39 19.53
N ASP A 261 16.88 -7.90 20.52
CA ASP A 261 17.45 -8.25 21.82
C ASP A 261 18.52 -9.35 21.67
N THR A 262 18.26 -10.38 20.85
CA THR A 262 19.14 -11.56 20.75
C THR A 262 20.25 -11.48 19.70
N ARG A 263 20.03 -10.78 18.59
CA ARG A 263 20.94 -10.75 17.44
C ARG A 263 21.66 -9.43 17.25
N ILE A 264 21.29 -8.38 17.98
CA ILE A 264 21.96 -7.07 17.95
C ILE A 264 22.46 -6.65 19.32
N VAL A 265 21.56 -6.54 20.30
CA VAL A 265 21.92 -6.04 21.63
C VAL A 265 22.86 -7.01 22.34
N ALA A 266 22.52 -8.30 22.40
CA ALA A 266 23.35 -9.29 23.09
C ALA A 266 24.79 -9.39 22.52
N PRO A 267 25.04 -9.40 21.19
CA PRO A 267 26.40 -9.31 20.65
C PRO A 267 27.15 -8.03 21.03
N LEU A 268 26.49 -6.87 21.03
CA LEU A 268 27.11 -5.59 21.40
C LEU A 268 27.49 -5.55 22.88
N GLU A 269 26.59 -6.01 23.77
CA GLU A 269 26.86 -6.10 25.21
C GLU A 269 27.97 -7.11 25.51
N ALA A 270 28.00 -8.25 24.80
CA ALA A 270 29.07 -9.23 24.94
C ALA A 270 30.41 -8.68 24.47
N ALA A 271 30.44 -7.91 23.37
CA ALA A 271 31.65 -7.27 22.88
C ALA A 271 32.17 -6.21 23.85
N ALA A 272 31.28 -5.38 24.42
CA ALA A 272 31.63 -4.41 25.46
C ALA A 272 32.24 -5.10 26.70
N ALA A 273 31.66 -6.23 27.13
CA ALA A 273 32.15 -6.98 28.28
C ALA A 273 33.50 -7.68 28.04
N THR A 274 33.79 -8.07 26.80
CA THR A 274 35.00 -8.83 26.44
C THR A 274 36.11 -7.96 25.83
N GLY A 275 35.82 -6.70 25.51
CA GLY A 275 36.74 -5.82 24.79
C GLY A 275 36.95 -6.22 23.33
N ALA A 276 35.98 -6.92 22.72
CA ALA A 276 36.09 -7.37 21.34
C ALA A 276 36.17 -6.17 20.37
N LEU A 277 37.10 -6.24 19.41
CA LEU A 277 37.29 -5.21 18.38
C LEU A 277 36.42 -5.43 17.13
N GLU A 278 35.67 -6.52 17.08
CA GLU A 278 34.79 -6.83 15.95
C GLU A 278 33.46 -7.40 16.48
N VAL A 279 32.36 -6.82 16.03
CA VAL A 279 31.00 -7.22 16.39
C VAL A 279 30.22 -7.55 15.13
N GLN A 280 29.78 -8.79 15.01
CA GLN A 280 28.98 -9.24 13.87
C GLN A 280 27.50 -9.01 14.12
N ILE A 281 26.85 -8.21 13.27
CA ILE A 281 25.41 -7.96 13.28
C ILE A 281 24.82 -8.42 11.94
N PRO A 282 23.78 -9.27 11.93
CA PRO A 282 23.18 -9.74 10.69
C PRO A 282 22.56 -8.60 9.87
N GLU A 283 22.78 -8.63 8.56
CA GLU A 283 22.31 -7.59 7.62
C GLU A 283 20.77 -7.52 7.52
N LEU A 284 20.09 -8.67 7.65
CA LEU A 284 18.66 -8.84 7.40
C LEU A 284 17.88 -9.18 8.67
N LEU A 285 16.68 -8.61 8.81
CA LEU A 285 15.70 -9.09 9.79
C LEU A 285 15.13 -10.46 9.37
N PRO A 286 14.53 -11.22 10.30
CA PRO A 286 13.82 -12.47 9.98
C PRO A 286 12.69 -12.27 8.97
N HIS A 287 12.16 -11.05 8.87
CA HIS A 287 11.18 -10.67 7.87
C HIS A 287 11.86 -9.91 6.71
N PRO A 288 11.84 -10.43 5.47
CA PRO A 288 12.62 -9.93 4.34
C PRO A 288 12.24 -8.53 3.85
N SER A 289 11.21 -7.91 4.43
CA SER A 289 10.75 -6.56 4.07
C SER A 289 11.34 -5.43 4.93
N MET A 290 12.32 -5.74 5.79
CA MET A 290 13.01 -4.74 6.61
C MET A 290 14.50 -5.10 6.68
N ALA A 291 15.38 -4.33 6.01
CA ALA A 291 16.82 -4.49 6.14
C ALA A 291 17.32 -3.76 7.40
N TYR A 292 18.10 -4.44 8.26
CA TYR A 292 18.61 -3.85 9.50
C TYR A 292 19.62 -2.74 9.21
N SER A 293 20.42 -2.92 8.15
CA SER A 293 21.37 -1.92 7.63
C SER A 293 20.70 -0.61 7.18
N ARG A 294 19.41 -0.61 6.84
CA ARG A 294 18.70 0.61 6.39
C ARG A 294 17.88 1.28 7.49
N ALA A 295 17.37 0.51 8.44
CA ALA A 295 16.44 1.01 9.45
C ALA A 295 17.11 1.38 10.78
N PHE A 296 18.22 0.71 11.15
CA PHE A 296 18.86 0.86 12.46
C PHE A 296 20.38 1.06 12.36
N TYR A 297 21.06 0.33 11.47
CA TYR A 297 22.52 0.35 11.37
C TYR A 297 22.99 0.93 10.02
N LEU A 298 23.20 2.25 9.96
CA LEU A 298 23.94 2.84 8.84
C LEU A 298 25.39 3.00 9.29
N GLU A 299 26.37 2.77 8.41
CA GLU A 299 27.80 2.98 8.72
C GLU A 299 28.04 4.34 9.41
N ARG A 300 27.30 5.39 9.00
CA ARG A 300 27.37 6.71 9.64
C ARG A 300 26.96 6.77 11.12
N TYR A 301 26.32 5.74 11.65
CA TYR A 301 25.91 5.61 13.05
C TYR A 301 26.76 4.60 13.82
N GLU A 302 27.75 3.96 13.18
CA GLU A 302 28.63 2.96 13.81
C GLU A 302 29.29 3.53 15.08
N GLN A 303 29.89 4.72 14.99
CA GLN A 303 30.50 5.39 16.15
C GLN A 303 29.49 5.70 17.25
N ALA A 304 28.29 6.18 16.90
CA ALA A 304 27.26 6.50 17.89
C ALA A 304 26.75 5.25 18.63
N ILE A 305 26.72 4.10 17.94
CA ILE A 305 26.38 2.81 18.54
C ILE A 305 27.54 2.32 19.42
N ALA A 306 28.78 2.43 18.95
CA ALA A 306 29.96 2.07 19.73
C ALA A 306 30.06 2.86 21.04
N ASP A 307 29.84 4.17 20.99
CA ASP A 307 29.83 5.04 22.17
C ASP A 307 28.69 4.68 23.14
N TYR A 308 27.48 4.43 22.61
CA TYR A 308 26.31 4.12 23.43
C TYR A 308 26.46 2.79 24.20
N TYR A 309 27.03 1.77 23.57
CA TYR A 309 27.26 0.46 24.19
C TYR A 309 28.63 0.34 24.89
N GLY A 310 29.46 1.39 24.86
CA GLY A 310 30.78 1.39 25.49
C GLY A 310 31.74 0.37 24.89
N LEU A 311 31.74 0.24 23.56
CA LEU A 311 32.68 -0.63 22.86
C LEU A 311 34.12 -0.10 22.97
N ALA A 312 35.10 -1.00 22.81
CA ALA A 312 36.51 -0.62 22.84
C ALA A 312 36.89 0.34 21.69
N ASP A 313 37.86 1.21 21.93
CA ASP A 313 38.36 2.13 20.89
C ASP A 313 38.85 1.35 19.66
N GLY A 314 38.30 1.69 18.49
CA GLY A 314 38.59 1.01 17.23
C GLY A 314 37.78 -0.27 16.98
N ALA A 315 36.80 -0.58 17.83
CA ALA A 315 35.86 -1.66 17.57
C ALA A 315 35.03 -1.38 16.30
N ARG A 316 34.85 -2.41 15.47
CA ARG A 316 34.10 -2.33 14.21
C ARG A 316 32.86 -3.19 14.25
N ILE A 317 31.77 -2.67 13.72
CA ILE A 317 30.52 -3.41 13.55
C ILE A 317 30.44 -3.88 12.10
N VAL A 318 30.52 -5.19 11.90
CA VAL A 318 30.56 -5.82 10.57
C VAL A 318 29.27 -6.57 10.29
N ASN A 319 28.86 -6.54 9.03
CA ASN A 319 27.70 -7.29 8.55
C ASN A 319 28.23 -8.52 7.76
N PRO A 320 28.05 -9.75 8.26
CA PRO A 320 28.43 -10.97 7.56
C PRO A 320 27.43 -11.35 6.45
#